data_AF-A0A645AJ92-F1
#
_entry.id   AF-A0A645AJ92-F1
#
_cell.length_a   1.000
_cell.length_b   1.000
_cell.length_c   1.000
_cell.angle_alpha   90.00
_cell.angle_beta   90.00
_cell.angle_gamma   90.00
#
_symmetry.space_group_name_H-M   'P 1'
#
loop_
_entity.id
_entity.type
_entity.pdbx_description
1 polymer ?
#
loop_
_entity_poly.entity_id
_entity_poly.type
_entity_poly.pdbx_seq_one_letter_code
_entity_poly.pdbx_strand_id
1 'polypeptide(L)' 'MDLVCLCKGIEKDIIIKSVKDGADTFEKVQLDTEAGTGYCRASRCKCKIEELIRENK' A
#
# COMPACT_ATOMS: atom_id res chain seq x y z
N MET A 1 4.43 -12.72 7.89
CA MET A 1 4.43 -12.15 6.54
C MET A 1 2.98 -11.86 6.16
N ASP A 2 2.57 -10.60 6.34
CA ASP A 2 1.22 -10.13 6.02
C ASP A 2 1.30 -9.32 4.72
N LEU A 3 1.02 -9.98 3.60
CA LEU A 3 1.12 -9.38 2.27
C LEU A 3 -0.15 -8.63 1.92
N VAL A 4 0.00 -7.33 1.62
CA VAL A 4 -1.10 -6.50 1.16
C VAL A 4 -1.19 -6.52 -0.36
N CYS A 5 -0.06 -6.40 -1.07
CA CYS A 5 -0.04 -6.48 -2.53
C CYS A 5 0.54 -7.83 -3.00
N LEU A 6 -0.34 -8.80 -3.28
CA LEU A 6 0.07 -10.14 -3.74
C LEU A 6 0.81 -10.11 -5.09
N CYS A 7 0.46 -9.17 -5.98
CA CYS A 7 1.10 -9.09 -7.31
C CYS A 7 2.55 -8.61 -7.26
N LYS A 8 2.90 -7.83 -6.25
CA LYS A 8 4.21 -7.18 -6.09
C LYS A 8 4.98 -7.68 -4.87
N GLY A 9 4.39 -8.56 -4.06
CA GLY A 9 5.00 -9.07 -2.83
C GLY A 9 5.19 -7.99 -1.76
N ILE A 10 4.32 -6.97 -1.70
CA ILE A 10 4.47 -5.87 -0.73
C ILE A 10 3.81 -6.22 0.60
N GLU A 11 4.62 -6.18 1.65
CA GLU A 11 4.21 -6.42 3.03
C GLU A 11 3.55 -5.19 3.66
N LYS A 12 2.67 -5.44 4.63
CA LYS A 12 1.96 -4.41 5.39
C LYS A 12 2.89 -3.40 6.05
N ASP A 13 4.00 -3.86 6.62
CA ASP A 13 4.94 -2.99 7.35
C ASP A 13 5.63 -1.96 6.43
N ILE A 14 5.86 -2.32 5.16
CA ILE A 14 6.41 -1.40 4.15
C ILE A 14 5.41 -0.28 3.86
N ILE A 15 4.13 -0.61 3.72
CA ILE A 15 3.06 0.38 3.51
C ILE A 15 2.93 1.28 4.73
N ILE A 16 2.89 0.73 5.94
CA ILE A 16 2.80 1.52 7.18
C ILE A 16 4.00 2.46 7.30
N LYS A 17 5.21 2.00 6.96
CA LYS A 17 6.40 2.85 6.95
C LYS A 17 6.24 4.02 5.98
N SER A 18 5.84 3.76 4.73
CA SER A 18 5.58 4.82 3.74
C SER A 18 4.54 5.83 4.23
N VAL A 19 3.46 5.38 4.88
CA VAL A 19 2.45 6.28 5.48
C VAL A 19 3.07 7.17 6.56
N LYS A 20 3.87 6.60 7.48
CA LYS A 20 4.57 7.35 8.54
C LYS A 20 5.62 8.31 7.99
N ASP A 21 6.21 7.99 6.84
CA ASP A 21 7.15 8.85 6.13
C ASP A 21 6.43 9.98 5.33
N GLY A 22 5.10 10.03 5.36
CA GLY A 22 4.28 11.12 4.83
C GLY A 22 3.40 10.76 3.62
N ALA A 23 3.33 9.48 3.24
CA ALA A 23 2.47 9.01 2.16
C ALA A 23 1.00 8.93 2.59
N ASP A 24 0.31 10.04 2.41
CA ASP A 24 -0.99 10.28 3.02
C ASP A 24 -2.18 10.02 2.06
N THR A 25 -1.90 9.51 0.86
CA THR A 25 -2.84 9.07 -0.17
C THR A 25 -2.41 7.74 -0.79
N PHE A 26 -3.35 7.05 -1.43
CA PHE A 26 -3.07 5.79 -2.14
C PHE A 26 -2.00 5.99 -3.23
N GLU A 27 -2.07 7.09 -3.98
CA GLU A 27 -1.14 7.39 -5.06
C GLU A 27 0.29 7.63 -4.53
N LYS A 28 0.44 8.26 -3.37
CA LYS A 28 1.76 8.43 -2.73
C LYS A 28 2.33 7.09 -2.28
N VAL A 29 1.53 6.26 -1.60
CA VAL A 29 1.96 4.91 -1.19
C VAL A 29 2.31 4.06 -2.42
N GLN A 30 1.54 4.20 -3.51
CA GLN A 30 1.79 3.51 -4.77
C GLN A 30 3.12 3.94 -5.41
N LEU A 31 3.45 5.24 -5.39
CA LEU A 31 4.72 5.77 -5.87
C LEU A 31 5.90 5.27 -5.03
N ASP A 32 5.75 5.22 -3.70
CA ASP A 32 6.82 4.84 -2.78
C ASP A 32 7.09 3.33 -2.75
N THR A 33 6.05 2.50 -2.89
CA THR A 33 6.12 1.05 -2.63
C THR A 33 5.85 0.17 -3.85
N GLU A 34 5.44 0.77 -4.97
CA GLU A 34 4.89 0.08 -6.15
C GLU A 34 3.60 -0.73 -5.90
N ALA A 35 3.05 -0.75 -4.69
CA ALA A 35 1.83 -1.48 -4.38
C ALA A 35 0.67 -0.97 -5.24
N GLY A 36 -0.11 -1.91 -5.82
CA GLY A 36 -1.23 -1.57 -6.70
C GLY A 36 -0.87 -1.37 -8.18
N THR A 37 0.41 -1.33 -8.55
CA THR A 37 0.86 -1.24 -9.97
C THR A 37 0.93 -2.59 -10.69
N GLY A 38 0.65 -3.70 -9.99
CA GLY A 38 0.67 -5.04 -10.58
C GLY A 38 -0.45 -5.29 -11.61
N TYR A 39 -0.46 -6.48 -12.21
CA TYR A 39 -1.42 -6.84 -13.27
C TYR A 39 -2.89 -6.69 -12.87
N CYS A 40 -3.20 -6.81 -11.56
CA CYS A 40 -4.55 -6.66 -11.03
C CYS A 40 -5.00 -5.19 -10.92
N ARG A 41 -4.12 -4.22 -11.22
CA ARG A 41 -4.40 -2.77 -11.21
C ARG A 41 -5.08 -2.31 -9.93
N ALA A 42 -4.46 -2.67 -8.80
CA ALA A 42 -4.91 -2.38 -7.44
C ALA A 42 -6.28 -2.95 -7.02
N SER A 43 -7.00 -3.67 -7.88
CA SER A 43 -8.34 -4.23 -7.57
C SER A 43 -8.41 -5.06 -6.29
N ARG A 44 -7.30 -5.69 -5.88
CA ARG A 44 -7.24 -6.56 -4.69
C ARG A 44 -6.69 -5.89 -3.43
N CYS A 45 -5.84 -4.87 -3.58
CA CYS A 45 -5.08 -4.30 -2.46
C CYS A 45 -5.44 -2.85 -2.13
N LYS A 46 -6.11 -2.13 -3.04
CA LYS A 46 -6.43 -0.70 -2.87
C LYS A 46 -7.21 -0.42 -1.59
N CYS A 47 -8.30 -1.15 -1.37
CA CYS A 47 -9.14 -0.98 -0.17
C CYS A 47 -8.31 -1.14 1.11
N LYS A 48 -7.44 -2.17 1.16
CA LYS A 48 -6.61 -2.42 2.34
C LYS A 48 -5.56 -1.34 2.55
N ILE A 49 -4.94 -0.83 1.48
CA ILE A 49 -3.97 0.27 1.55
C ILE A 49 -4.64 1.54 2.07
N GLU A 50 -5.84 1.87 1.58
CA GLU A 50 -6.61 3.04 2.06
C GLU A 50 -7.01 2.91 3.53
N GLU A 51 -7.35 1.71 4.01
CA GLU A 51 -7.53 1.44 5.45
C GLU A 51 -6.25 1.72 6.24
N LEU A 52 -5.11 1.18 5.80
CA LEU A 52 -3.83 1.38 6.49
C LEU A 52 -3.41 2.85 6.55
N ILE A 53 -3.65 3.61 5.47
CA ILE A 53 -3.43 5.06 5.44
C ILE A 53 -4.31 5.74 6.51
N ARG A 54 -5.60 5.39 6.61
CA ARG A 54 -6.51 5.99 7.62
C ARG A 54 -6.10 5.63 9.05
N GLU A 55 -5.64 4.40 9.28
CA GLU A 55 -5.28 3.90 10.61
C GLU A 55 -3.91 4.41 11.11
N ASN A 56 -3.02 4.83 10.22
CA ASN A 56 -1.62 5.16 10.54
C ASN A 56 -1.21 6.59 10.13
N LYS A 57 -2.19 7.45 9.81
CA LYS A 57 -1.97 8.87 9.51
C LYS A 57 -1.55 9.67 10.74
#